data_AF-A0A246JZ60-F1
#
_entry.id   AF-A0A246JZ60-F1
#
_cell.length_a   1.000
_cell.length_b   1.000
_cell.length_c   1.000
_cell.angle_alpha   90.00
_cell.angle_beta   90.00
_cell.angle_gamma   90.00
#
_symmetry.space_group_name_H-M   'P 1'
#
loop_
_entity.id
_entity.type
_entity.pdbx_description
1 polymer ?
#
loop_
_entity_poly.entity_id
_entity_poly.type
_entity_poly.pdbx_seq_one_letter_code
_entity_poly.pdbx_strand_id
1 'polypeptide(L)'
;MRRCEIVMYWIRYLYGTAALLTGGVAIFREGVWLGLAGMIAPLLALTAGGGITLAFRYTEQPVRGAIVMGMIFLAVALYWVHSIGWHFQLWGIHLSGMVWCLIGFGIGLLYGSEEGWLPVVDAPE
;
A
#
# COMPACT_ATOMS: atom_id res chain seq x y z
N MET A 1 24.36 -8.15 -0.36
CA MET A 1 22.91 -8.30 -0.28
C MET A 1 22.56 -8.52 1.19
N ARG A 2 22.08 -7.45 1.84
CA ARG A 2 22.18 -7.21 3.29
C ARG A 2 20.87 -7.61 3.99
N ARG A 3 20.95 -8.28 5.14
CA ARG A 3 19.80 -8.76 5.96
C ARG A 3 18.61 -7.79 6.10
N CYS A 4 18.83 -6.48 6.05
CA CYS A 4 17.76 -5.48 6.13
C CYS A 4 16.81 -5.48 4.92
N GLU A 5 17.32 -5.74 3.71
CA GLU A 5 16.54 -5.77 2.47
C GLU A 5 15.47 -6.86 2.52
N ILE A 6 15.86 -8.04 3.02
CA ILE A 6 14.97 -9.19 3.20
C ILE A 6 13.85 -8.86 4.18
N VAL A 7 14.18 -8.25 5.32
CA VAL A 7 13.18 -7.88 6.35
C VAL A 7 12.17 -6.88 5.80
N MET A 8 12.61 -5.90 5.02
CA MET A 8 11.74 -4.88 4.42
C MET A 8 10.78 -5.48 3.38
N TYR A 9 11.26 -6.40 2.55
CA TYR A 9 10.42 -7.14 1.60
C TYR A 9 9.33 -7.96 2.32
N TRP A 10 9.71 -8.67 3.38
CA TRP A 10 8.77 -9.45 4.19
C TRP A 10 7.68 -8.59 4.84
N ILE A 11 7.98 -7.38 5.28
CA ILE A 11 6.98 -6.47 5.86
C ILE A 11 5.93 -6.07 4.82
N ARG A 12 6.34 -5.73 3.59
CA ARG A 12 5.42 -5.38 2.50
C ARG A 12 4.58 -6.58 2.07
N TYR A 13 5.20 -7.76 1.98
CA TYR A 13 4.53 -9.00 1.64
C TYR A 13 3.52 -9.43 2.72
N LEU A 14 3.88 -9.35 4.00
CA LEU A 14 2.97 -9.62 5.12
C LEU A 14 1.80 -8.65 5.15
N TYR A 15 2.05 -7.36 4.93
CA TYR A 15 0.98 -6.38 4.87
C TYR A 15 0.04 -6.62 3.68
N GLY A 16 0.60 -6.90 2.49
CA GLY A 16 -0.19 -7.20 1.30
C GLY A 16 -1.04 -8.47 1.47
N THR A 17 -0.44 -9.55 1.97
CA THR A 17 -1.18 -10.79 2.26
C THR A 17 -2.24 -10.59 3.35
N ALA A 18 -1.95 -9.83 4.41
CA ALA A 18 -2.94 -9.47 5.41
C ALA A 18 -4.12 -8.69 4.80
N ALA A 19 -3.87 -7.71 3.93
CA ALA A 19 -4.93 -6.97 3.22
C ALA A 19 -5.77 -7.88 2.31
N LEU A 20 -5.15 -8.81 1.60
CA LEU A 20 -5.85 -9.81 0.79
C LEU A 20 -6.73 -10.72 1.65
N LEU A 21 -6.23 -11.17 2.81
CA LEU A 21 -6.98 -12.02 3.72
C LEU A 21 -8.15 -11.29 4.38
N THR A 22 -7.93 -10.07 4.89
CA THR A 22 -8.98 -9.27 5.52
C THR A 22 -10.07 -8.88 4.53
N GLY A 23 -9.68 -8.48 3.30
CA GLY A 23 -10.64 -8.21 2.23
C GLY A 23 -11.36 -9.47 1.76
N GLY A 24 -10.64 -10.57 1.59
CA GLY A 24 -11.20 -11.87 1.18
C GLY A 24 -12.25 -12.39 2.16
N VAL A 25 -11.98 -12.36 3.47
CA VAL A 25 -12.97 -12.74 4.49
C VAL A 25 -14.20 -11.84 4.44
N ALA A 26 -14.01 -10.53 4.21
CA ALA A 26 -15.12 -9.59 4.10
C ALA A 26 -16.00 -9.83 2.85
N ILE A 27 -15.44 -10.32 1.74
CA ILE A 27 -16.22 -10.71 0.55
C ILE A 27 -17.28 -11.77 0.90
N PHE A 28 -16.90 -12.76 1.71
CA PHE A 28 -17.80 -13.87 2.06
C PHE A 28 -18.81 -13.52 3.16
N ARG A 29 -18.53 -12.50 3.99
CA ARG A 29 -19.37 -12.17 5.16
C ARG A 29 -20.32 -10.99 4.95
N GLU A 30 -19.85 -9.94 4.28
CA GLU A 30 -20.55 -8.65 4.25
C GLU A 30 -20.84 -8.19 2.81
N GLY A 31 -20.07 -8.66 1.84
CA GLY A 31 -20.35 -8.47 0.42
C GLY A 31 -19.11 -8.16 -0.40
N VAL A 32 -19.20 -8.46 -1.70
CA VAL A 32 -18.08 -8.34 -2.64
C VAL A 32 -17.51 -6.93 -2.68
N TRP A 33 -18.37 -5.89 -2.71
CA TRP A 33 -17.93 -4.50 -2.80
C TRP A 33 -17.14 -4.03 -1.58
N LEU A 34 -17.56 -4.47 -0.39
CA LEU A 34 -16.93 -4.13 0.87
C LEU A 34 -15.60 -4.88 1.04
N GLY A 35 -15.54 -6.15 0.64
CA GLY A 35 -14.30 -6.90 0.63
C GLY A 35 -13.27 -6.43 -0.40
N LEU A 36 -13.72 -5.97 -1.58
CA LEU A 36 -12.85 -5.33 -2.57
C LEU A 36 -12.24 -4.03 -2.04
N ALA A 37 -13.03 -3.20 -1.35
CA ALA A 37 -12.53 -1.98 -0.73
C ALA A 37 -11.45 -2.29 0.33
N GLY A 38 -11.70 -3.29 1.18
CA GLY A 38 -10.73 -3.78 2.17
C GLY A 38 -9.48 -4.44 1.61
N MET A 39 -9.48 -4.79 0.33
CA MET A 39 -8.36 -5.43 -0.37
C MET A 39 -7.57 -4.41 -1.19
N ILE A 40 -8.25 -3.67 -2.05
CA ILE A 40 -7.64 -2.82 -3.09
C ILE A 40 -7.19 -1.49 -2.50
N ALA A 41 -7.99 -0.83 -1.66
CA ALA A 41 -7.64 0.48 -1.13
C ALA A 41 -6.34 0.46 -0.28
N PRO A 42 -6.10 -0.53 0.59
CA PRO A 42 -4.86 -0.61 1.36
C PRO A 42 -3.64 -0.92 0.49
N LEU A 43 -3.82 -1.68 -0.60
CA LEU A 43 -2.78 -1.94 -1.59
C LEU A 43 -2.48 -0.68 -2.42
N LEU A 44 -3.51 0.08 -2.82
CA LEU A 44 -3.34 1.38 -3.48
C LEU A 44 -2.54 2.33 -2.58
N ALA A 45 -2.89 2.41 -1.30
CA ALA A 45 -2.16 3.23 -0.33
C ALA A 45 -0.69 2.79 -0.19
N LEU A 46 -0.43 1.47 -0.14
CA LEU A 46 0.93 0.91 -0.13
C LEU A 46 1.73 1.30 -1.39
N THR A 47 1.11 1.20 -2.57
CA THR A 47 1.76 1.59 -3.83
C THR A 47 1.97 3.10 -3.94
N ALA A 48 1.06 3.91 -3.40
CA ALA A 48 1.17 5.36 -3.38
C ALA A 48 2.35 5.82 -2.52
N GLY A 49 2.52 5.24 -1.32
CA GLY A 49 3.70 5.50 -0.48
C GLY A 49 4.99 5.05 -1.15
N GLY A 50 4.99 3.85 -1.75
CA GLY A 50 6.15 3.31 -2.46
C GLY A 50 6.57 4.14 -3.67
N GLY A 51 5.61 4.66 -4.44
CA GLY A 51 5.87 5.51 -5.60
C GLY A 51 6.54 6.83 -5.24
N ILE A 52 6.20 7.42 -4.08
CA ILE A 52 6.85 8.63 -3.58
C ILE A 52 8.32 8.34 -3.24
N THR A 53 8.60 7.26 -2.51
CA THR A 53 9.97 6.87 -2.16
C THR A 53 10.82 6.57 -3.39
N LEU A 54 10.23 5.94 -4.41
CA LEU A 54 10.89 5.70 -5.69
C LEU A 54 11.27 7.01 -6.37
N ALA A 55 10.36 7.98 -6.42
CA ALA A 55 10.60 9.28 -7.03
C ALA A 55 11.70 10.07 -6.33
N PHE A 56 11.84 9.95 -5.01
CA PHE A 56 12.97 10.55 -4.27
C PHE A 56 14.33 9.94 -4.63
N ARG A 57 14.36 8.70 -5.16
CA ARG A 57 15.59 7.98 -5.49
C ARG A 57 16.11 8.29 -6.90
N TYR A 58 15.21 8.53 -7.85
CA TYR A 58 15.58 8.84 -9.23
C TYR A 58 15.64 10.36 -9.44
N THR A 59 16.84 10.89 -9.64
CA THR A 59 17.11 12.33 -9.77
C THR A 59 16.40 12.97 -10.98
N GLU A 60 16.05 12.16 -11.98
CA GLU A 60 15.37 12.60 -13.21
C GLU A 60 13.83 12.65 -13.09
N GLN A 61 13.25 12.13 -12.01
CA GLN A 61 11.80 12.10 -11.85
C GLN A 61 11.27 13.37 -11.17
N PRO A 62 10.10 13.88 -11.60
CA PRO A 62 9.47 15.02 -10.94
C PRO A 62 8.92 14.62 -9.57
N VAL A 63 9.75 14.72 -8.53
CA VAL A 63 9.43 14.40 -7.12
C VAL A 63 8.12 15.06 -6.67
N ARG A 64 7.90 16.33 -7.07
CA ARG A 64 6.67 17.06 -6.75
C ARG A 64 5.43 16.40 -7.34
N GLY A 65 5.51 15.90 -8.58
CA GLY A 65 4.41 15.20 -9.23
C GLY A 65 4.09 13.86 -8.57
N ALA A 66 5.12 13.12 -8.15
CA ALA A 66 4.96 11.85 -7.45
C ALA A 66 4.31 12.04 -6.06
N ILE A 67 4.71 13.07 -5.31
CA ILE A 67 4.07 13.42 -4.02
C ILE A 67 2.59 13.76 -4.23
N VAL A 68 2.28 14.61 -5.21
CA VAL A 68 0.89 14.99 -5.50
C VAL A 68 0.05 13.78 -5.88
N MET A 69 0.54 12.93 -6.80
CA MET A 69 -0.18 11.73 -7.21
C MET A 69 -0.31 10.71 -6.08
N GLY A 70 0.74 10.51 -5.28
CA GLY A 70 0.67 9.61 -4.12
C GLY A 70 -0.34 10.09 -3.07
N MET A 71 -0.42 11.40 -2.83
CA MET A 71 -1.44 11.99 -1.94
C MET A 71 -2.86 11.86 -2.51
N ILE A 72 -3.04 12.01 -3.83
CA ILE A 72 -4.34 11.78 -4.49
C ILE A 72 -4.76 10.32 -4.33
N PHE A 73 -3.86 9.37 -4.60
CA PHE A 73 -4.18 7.95 -4.43
C PHE A 73 -4.49 7.58 -2.97
N LEU A 74 -3.76 8.17 -2.01
CA LEU A 74 -4.08 8.01 -0.60
C LEU A 74 -5.47 8.59 -0.28
N ALA A 75 -5.80 9.78 -0.75
CA ALA A 75 -7.10 10.41 -0.52
C ALA A 75 -8.25 9.58 -1.12
N VAL A 76 -8.07 9.04 -2.33
CA VAL A 76 -9.05 8.14 -2.97
C VAL A 76 -9.20 6.85 -2.16
N ALA A 77 -8.11 6.24 -1.72
CA ALA A 77 -8.16 5.03 -0.90
C ALA A 77 -8.89 5.26 0.44
N LEU A 78 -8.56 6.35 1.13
CA LEU A 78 -9.21 6.74 2.38
C LEU A 78 -10.70 7.03 2.19
N TYR A 79 -11.05 7.80 1.16
CA TYR A 79 -12.44 8.12 0.84
C TYR A 79 -13.27 6.88 0.50
N TRP A 80 -12.70 5.96 -0.28
CA TRP A 80 -13.39 4.74 -0.69
C TRP A 80 -13.68 3.85 0.53
N VAL A 81 -12.68 3.64 1.38
CA VAL A 81 -12.82 2.84 2.59
C VAL A 81 -13.76 3.49 3.61
N HIS A 82 -13.73 4.82 3.72
CA HIS A 82 -14.63 5.57 4.59
C HIS A 82 -16.09 5.53 4.10
N SER A 83 -16.33 5.73 2.80
CA SER A 83 -17.68 5.76 2.23
C SER A 83 -18.40 4.42 2.29
N ILE A 84 -17.64 3.31 2.22
CA ILE A 84 -18.18 1.96 2.38
C ILE A 84 -18.28 1.55 3.85
N GLY A 85 -17.59 2.26 4.76
CA GLY A 85 -17.58 1.93 6.18
C GLY A 85 -16.76 0.67 6.48
N TRP A 86 -15.75 0.36 5.67
CA TRP A 86 -14.96 -0.86 5.89
C TRP A 86 -14.15 -0.77 7.19
N HIS A 87 -14.35 -1.77 8.04
CA HIS A 87 -13.64 -1.97 9.29
C HIS A 87 -13.42 -3.46 9.50
N PHE A 88 -12.36 -3.81 10.24
CA PHE A 88 -12.15 -5.20 10.64
C PHE A 88 -11.83 -5.27 12.13
N GLN A 89 -12.19 -6.40 12.73
CA GLN A 89 -11.91 -6.68 14.13
C GLN A 89 -10.86 -7.78 14.21
N LEU A 90 -9.71 -7.47 14.80
CA LEU A 90 -8.62 -8.42 15.04
C LEU A 90 -8.39 -8.48 16.55
N TRP A 91 -8.55 -9.66 17.14
CA TRP A 91 -8.32 -9.89 18.59
C TRP A 91 -9.11 -8.95 19.50
N GLY A 92 -10.34 -8.57 19.12
CA GLY A 92 -11.17 -7.64 19.89
C GLY A 92 -10.88 -6.16 19.65
N ILE A 93 -9.81 -5.83 18.93
CA ILE A 93 -9.48 -4.45 18.55
C ILE A 93 -10.20 -4.12 17.24
N HIS A 94 -11.01 -3.07 17.26
CA HIS A 94 -11.64 -2.52 16.06
C HIS A 94 -10.66 -1.60 15.35
N LEU A 95 -10.19 -2.00 14.18
CA LEU A 95 -9.36 -1.17 13.32
C LEU A 95 -10.20 -0.58 12.20
N SER A 96 -10.20 0.74 12.13
CA SER A 96 -10.81 1.45 11.00
C SER A 96 -9.98 1.18 9.75
N GLY A 97 -10.67 0.97 8.64
CA GLY A 97 -10.02 0.85 7.35
C GLY A 97 -9.16 2.05 6.94
N MET A 98 -9.49 3.24 7.43
CA MET A 98 -8.66 4.43 7.22
C MET A 98 -7.28 4.28 7.85
N VAL A 99 -7.24 3.78 9.09
CA VAL A 99 -5.98 3.50 9.81
C VAL A 99 -5.19 2.43 9.09
N TRP A 100 -5.86 1.39 8.58
CA TRP A 100 -5.23 0.35 7.79
C TRP A 100 -4.54 0.92 6.53
N CYS A 101 -5.24 1.77 5.76
CA CYS A 101 -4.66 2.44 4.60
C CYS A 101 -3.47 3.35 4.95
N LEU A 102 -3.54 4.08 6.07
CA LEU A 102 -2.42 4.92 6.54
C LEU A 102 -1.19 4.08 6.89
N ILE A 103 -1.38 2.90 7.52
CA ILE A 103 -0.30 1.97 7.79
C ILE A 103 0.32 1.47 6.48
N GLY A 104 -0.51 1.09 5.49
CA GLY A 104 -0.03 0.70 4.17
C GLY A 104 0.78 1.79 3.49
N PHE A 105 0.28 3.02 3.49
CA PHE A 105 0.99 4.17 2.95
C PHE A 105 2.31 4.42 3.66
N GLY A 106 2.34 4.36 4.99
CA GLY A 106 3.55 4.50 5.79
C GLY A 106 4.58 3.40 5.50
N ILE A 107 4.14 2.15 5.39
CA ILE A 107 5.00 1.01 4.99
C ILE A 107 5.55 1.25 3.58
N GLY A 108 4.70 1.72 2.66
CA GLY A 108 5.11 2.07 1.31
C GLY A 108 6.16 3.17 1.29
N LEU A 109 5.99 4.22 2.10
CA LEU A 109 6.86 5.39 2.15
C LEU A 109 8.21 5.10 2.82
N LEU A 110 8.20 4.30 3.89
CA LEU A 110 9.40 3.97 4.67
C LEU A 110 10.20 2.82 4.04
N TYR A 111 9.52 1.84 3.44
CA TYR A 111 10.13 0.63 2.89
C TYR A 111 10.00 0.53 1.37
N GLY A 112 9.76 1.68 0.73
CA GLY A 112 9.64 1.86 -0.72
C GLY A 112 10.88 1.48 -1.51
N SER A 113 12.05 1.65 -0.89
CA SER A 113 13.34 1.18 -1.37
C SER A 113 13.50 -0.27 -0.92
N GLU A 114 13.81 -1.26 -1.74
CA GLU A 114 14.68 -1.29 -2.91
C GLU A 114 14.12 -2.35 -3.87
N GLU A 115 14.50 -2.26 -5.13
CA GLU A 115 14.03 -3.11 -6.23
C GLU A 115 12.59 -2.79 -6.68
N GLY A 116 12.51 -1.93 -7.70
CA GLY A 116 11.37 -1.97 -8.59
C GLY A 116 11.16 -3.41 -9.06
N TRP A 117 9.90 -3.79 -9.26
CA TRP A 117 9.46 -5.12 -9.71
C TRP A 117 10.03 -5.58 -11.06
N LEU A 118 10.90 -4.79 -11.68
CA LEU A 118 11.52 -5.07 -12.96
C LEU A 118 13.03 -4.96 -12.77
N PRO A 119 13.83 -5.93 -13.26
CA PRO A 119 15.26 -5.72 -13.41
C PRO A 119 15.43 -4.43 -14.21
N VAL A 120 16.29 -3.53 -13.72
CA VAL A 120 16.75 -2.39 -14.50
C VAL A 120 17.49 -3.01 -15.69
N VAL A 121 16.82 -3.05 -16.84
CA VAL A 121 17.50 -3.33 -18.10
C VAL A 121 18.37 -2.11 -18.35
N ASP A 122 19.66 -2.27 -18.13
CA ASP A 122 20.65 -1.27 -18.46
C ASP A 122 20.44 -0.86 -19.93
N ALA A 123 20.11 0.41 -20.16
CA ALA A 123 19.99 0.94 -21.51
C ALA A 123 21.38 0.88 -22.17
N PRO A 124 21.52 0.37 -23.40
CA PRO A 124 22.79 0.40 -24.09
C PRO A 124 23.19 1.86 -24.35
N GLU A 125 24.46 2.16 -24.02
CA GLU A 125 25.14 3.45 -24.28
C GLU A 125 25.11 3.84 -25.77
#